data_AF-A0AA37LQB9-F1
#
_entry.id   AF-A0AA37LQB9-F1
#
_cell.length_a   1.000
_cell.length_b   1.000
_cell.length_c   1.000
_cell.angle_alpha   90.00
_cell.angle_beta   90.00
_cell.angle_gamma   90.00
#
_symmetry.space_group_name_H-M   'P 1'
#
loop_
_entity.id
_entity.type
_entity.pdbx_description
1 polymer ?
#
loop_
_entity_poly.entity_id
_entity_poly.type
_entity_poly.pdbx_seq_one_letter_code
_entity_poly.pdbx_strand_id
1 'polypeptide(L)'
;MRIGCRARTTRNLSPIEAREAPSTFSITRCIPITQQDSGRHLLLTRHNATSVTATGRARPAQAGDALDRFSPHDTIPHHLDRAPRRPGRLEPPVPPPSRRLCPANKAALGPPPETRKSQLIRTYTSLLRTTPLILFFQHSNLTADEWSALRRELNASLAAATPEGSAVDGRDVHLQVLRTRMFNVALKLAEFYDPEVAKAKAGVQTGTRGPLVHDLSMAAYEAMKDFEAPEDSAYAQISPLLCGPTAALVFPAVSPAHLAAALKILSPSPPKFPAPTRKKNPGYYEPQCQSALQKLLLVGGRIEGDVFDVEGVKWVGGIEGGLDGLRAQLVYLLQSAGLGLTTALEGGSKSLWLTLEGRRTQLEDEGKEGEKKAEGETKSE
;
A
#
# COMPACT_ATOMS: atom_id res chain seq x y z
N MET A 1 30.94 -57.87 -46.51
CA MET A 1 29.78 -57.65 -47.41
C MET A 1 29.67 -56.18 -47.76
N ARG A 2 29.20 -55.87 -48.98
CA ARG A 2 28.88 -54.57 -49.65
C ARG A 2 28.82 -53.32 -48.71
N ILE A 3 29.63 -52.26 -48.90
CA ILE A 3 29.56 -51.16 -49.91
C ILE A 3 28.26 -50.32 -49.75
N GLY A 4 28.23 -48.97 -49.71
CA GLY A 4 29.20 -47.85 -49.80
C GLY A 4 28.50 -46.56 -49.28
N CYS A 5 29.11 -45.40 -48.97
CA CYS A 5 30.06 -44.53 -49.67
C CYS A 5 29.47 -43.69 -50.84
N ARG A 6 28.95 -42.48 -50.53
CA ARG A 6 28.76 -41.24 -51.34
C ARG A 6 28.08 -40.20 -50.42
N ALA A 7 28.52 -38.96 -50.16
CA ALA A 7 29.32 -37.93 -50.85
C ALA A 7 28.59 -37.13 -51.96
N ARG A 8 28.83 -35.79 -51.96
CA ARG A 8 28.42 -34.75 -52.95
C ARG A 8 26.93 -34.30 -52.84
N THR A 9 26.52 -33.03 -53.09
CA THR A 9 27.16 -31.87 -53.75
C THR A 9 26.63 -30.50 -53.25
N THR A 10 27.37 -29.43 -53.57
CA THR A 10 27.18 -27.99 -53.28
C THR A 10 25.98 -27.28 -53.95
N ARG A 11 25.52 -26.17 -53.33
CA ARG A 11 25.15 -24.84 -53.90
C ARG A 11 24.89 -23.91 -52.70
N ASN A 12 25.65 -22.86 -52.39
CA ASN A 12 26.02 -21.66 -53.15
C ASN A 12 24.83 -20.95 -53.81
N LEU A 13 24.29 -19.93 -53.12
CA LEU A 13 23.99 -18.59 -53.65
C LEU A 13 24.17 -17.59 -52.48
N SER A 14 24.66 -16.40 -52.79
CA SER A 14 25.13 -15.39 -51.82
C SER A 14 24.23 -14.12 -51.85
N PRO A 15 24.63 -12.92 -51.40
CA PRO A 15 23.75 -12.07 -50.59
C PRO A 15 23.07 -10.95 -51.38
N ILE A 16 22.14 -10.26 -50.73
CA ILE A 16 21.69 -8.91 -51.15
C ILE A 16 21.95 -7.96 -49.98
N GLU A 17 22.87 -7.02 -50.21
CA GLU A 17 23.14 -5.86 -49.35
C GLU A 17 22.14 -4.73 -49.62
N ALA A 18 22.26 -3.66 -48.82
CA ALA A 18 21.71 -2.32 -49.03
C ALA A 18 20.17 -2.20 -48.85
N ARG A 19 19.64 -1.13 -48.24
CA ARG A 19 20.22 0.19 -47.92
C ARG A 19 19.31 0.94 -46.92
N GLU A 20 19.84 1.95 -46.23
CA GLU A 20 19.19 3.22 -45.76
C GLU A 20 17.79 3.17 -45.07
N ALA A 21 17.43 3.97 -44.06
CA ALA A 21 18.11 4.93 -43.17
C ALA A 21 17.12 5.24 -42.00
N PRO A 22 17.55 5.81 -40.85
CA PRO A 22 16.67 5.96 -39.68
C PRO A 22 15.73 7.17 -39.78
N SER A 23 14.44 6.97 -39.51
CA SER A 23 13.48 8.07 -39.29
C SER A 23 13.35 8.38 -37.79
N THR A 24 14.05 9.42 -37.35
CA THR A 24 13.87 10.09 -36.06
C THR A 24 12.47 10.68 -35.94
N PHE A 25 11.63 10.09 -35.07
CA PHE A 25 10.36 10.69 -34.67
C PHE A 25 10.50 11.43 -33.34
N SER A 26 10.91 12.70 -33.40
CA SER A 26 10.81 13.62 -32.27
C SER A 26 9.35 13.97 -32.02
N ILE A 27 8.78 13.51 -30.91
CA ILE A 27 7.49 14.00 -30.42
C ILE A 27 7.74 15.28 -29.62
N THR A 28 7.90 16.39 -30.34
CA THR A 28 7.83 17.74 -29.77
C THR A 28 6.42 18.27 -29.98
N ARG A 29 5.54 18.07 -29.00
CA ARG A 29 4.31 18.86 -28.81
C ARG A 29 4.23 19.28 -27.35
N CYS A 30 4.54 20.54 -27.08
CA CYS A 30 3.58 21.66 -27.09
C CYS A 30 2.76 21.69 -25.80
N ILE A 31 3.36 22.31 -24.79
CA ILE A 31 2.72 22.79 -23.57
C ILE A 31 1.74 23.91 -23.97
N PRO A 32 0.43 23.84 -23.64
CA PRO A 32 -0.43 25.00 -23.60
C PRO A 32 -0.32 25.65 -22.21
N ILE A 33 0.43 26.75 -22.12
CA ILE A 33 0.38 27.64 -20.96
C ILE A 33 -0.97 28.36 -21.00
N THR A 34 -1.85 28.07 -20.05
CA THR A 34 -3.03 28.92 -19.77
C THR A 34 -2.92 29.49 -18.36
N GLN A 35 -2.37 30.70 -18.31
CA GLN A 35 -2.38 31.59 -17.16
C GLN A 35 -3.79 32.18 -17.01
N GLN A 36 -4.48 31.90 -15.89
CA GLN A 36 -5.51 32.81 -15.43
C GLN A 36 -5.53 32.90 -13.90
N ASP A 37 -5.18 34.08 -13.43
CA ASP A 37 -5.06 34.47 -12.04
C ASP A 37 -6.30 35.32 -11.65
N SER A 38 -7.02 34.90 -10.60
CA SER A 38 -7.92 35.78 -9.82
C SER A 38 -8.35 35.05 -8.55
N GLY A 39 -7.69 35.38 -7.44
CA GLY A 39 -7.88 34.67 -6.17
C GLY A 39 -9.19 34.98 -5.43
N ARG A 40 -9.48 34.17 -4.40
CA ARG A 40 -10.42 34.50 -3.32
C ARG A 40 -9.92 34.05 -1.96
N HIS A 41 -9.58 35.05 -1.15
CA HIS A 41 -9.67 35.11 0.31
C HIS A 41 -9.33 33.88 1.17
N LEU A 42 -8.17 34.02 1.83
CA LEU A 42 -7.94 33.69 3.24
C LEU A 42 -9.22 33.62 4.10
N LEU A 43 -9.38 32.52 4.83
CA LEU A 43 -9.97 32.54 6.16
C LEU A 43 -9.18 31.58 7.08
N LEU A 44 -8.40 32.18 7.97
CA LEU A 44 -7.54 31.49 8.93
C LEU A 44 -8.36 31.21 10.20
N THR A 45 -8.58 29.96 10.56
CA THR A 45 -9.07 29.60 11.91
C THR A 45 -8.05 28.76 12.65
N ARG A 46 -7.49 29.37 13.70
CA ARG A 46 -6.62 28.75 14.70
C ARG A 46 -7.44 27.83 15.65
N HIS A 47 -6.71 27.23 16.59
CA HIS A 47 -7.12 26.46 17.77
C HIS A 47 -7.09 24.94 17.61
N ASN A 48 -6.55 24.18 18.57
CA ASN A 48 -5.68 24.53 19.70
C ASN A 48 -4.84 23.29 20.05
N ALA A 49 -3.57 23.48 20.40
CA ALA A 49 -2.77 22.42 21.01
C ALA A 49 -2.95 22.48 22.54
N THR A 50 -3.29 21.35 23.17
CA THR A 50 -3.18 21.17 24.63
C THR A 50 -2.63 19.79 24.94
N SER A 51 -1.35 19.77 25.29
CA SER A 51 -0.66 18.65 25.91
C SER A 51 -0.99 18.55 27.41
N VAL A 52 -1.30 17.36 27.93
CA VAL A 52 -1.12 17.04 29.35
C VAL A 52 -0.58 15.62 29.51
N THR A 53 0.60 15.51 30.10
CA THR A 53 1.23 14.26 30.58
C THR A 53 1.24 14.23 32.10
N ALA A 54 0.64 13.20 32.72
CA ALA A 54 0.98 12.66 34.05
C ALA A 54 0.16 11.37 34.29
N THR A 55 0.73 10.16 34.27
CA THR A 55 1.35 9.45 35.43
C THR A 55 0.58 9.57 36.76
N GLY A 56 -0.06 8.46 37.19
CA GLY A 56 -0.69 8.33 38.51
C GLY A 56 -1.14 6.88 38.77
N ARG A 57 -0.36 6.12 39.54
CA ARG A 57 -0.50 4.66 39.75
C ARG A 57 -0.92 4.38 41.20
N ALA A 58 -2.11 3.81 41.46
CA ALA A 58 -2.40 3.02 42.67
C ALA A 58 -3.79 2.35 42.70
N ARG A 59 -3.78 1.10 43.20
CA ARG A 59 -4.83 0.25 43.79
C ARG A 59 -4.12 -0.53 44.93
N PRO A 60 -4.79 -1.32 45.79
CA PRO A 60 -6.10 -1.19 46.45
C PRO A 60 -6.04 -1.54 47.97
N ALA A 61 -7.14 -1.36 48.72
CA ALA A 61 -7.47 -2.06 49.99
C ALA A 61 -8.97 -1.78 50.29
N GLN A 62 -9.84 -2.79 50.53
CA GLN A 62 -10.23 -3.36 51.85
C GLN A 62 -10.78 -2.33 52.86
N ALA A 63 -11.68 -2.65 53.80
CA ALA A 63 -12.71 -3.69 54.02
C ALA A 63 -13.36 -3.33 55.38
N GLY A 64 -14.61 -3.71 55.67
CA GLY A 64 -15.18 -3.44 57.01
C GLY A 64 -16.69 -3.61 57.12
N ASP A 65 -17.11 -4.74 57.68
CA ASP A 65 -18.47 -4.99 58.15
C ASP A 65 -18.83 -4.18 59.40
N ALA A 66 -20.12 -3.91 59.61
CA ALA A 66 -20.77 -4.01 60.93
C ALA A 66 -22.29 -4.05 60.79
N LEU A 67 -22.92 -5.06 61.41
CA LEU A 67 -24.36 -5.16 61.64
C LEU A 67 -24.67 -4.79 63.09
N ASP A 68 -25.86 -4.19 63.31
CA ASP A 68 -26.84 -4.46 64.39
C ASP A 68 -27.72 -3.21 64.59
N ARG A 69 -29.05 -3.25 64.49
CA ARG A 69 -30.12 -4.04 65.13
C ARG A 69 -30.58 -3.49 66.50
N PHE A 70 -31.92 -3.35 66.58
CA PHE A 70 -32.82 -3.23 67.73
C PHE A 70 -33.35 -1.83 68.15
N SER A 71 -34.63 -1.61 67.83
CA SER A 71 -35.63 -0.82 68.59
C SER A 71 -36.14 -1.66 69.80
N PRO A 72 -37.06 -1.22 70.71
CA PRO A 72 -38.47 -0.83 70.40
C PRO A 72 -39.14 0.20 71.36
N HIS A 73 -40.48 0.35 71.22
CA HIS A 73 -41.48 1.02 72.10
C HIS A 73 -41.50 2.57 72.13
N ASP A 74 -42.64 3.29 72.11
CA ASP A 74 -44.09 2.99 71.92
C ASP A 74 -44.79 4.30 71.42
N THR A 75 -46.11 4.54 71.30
CA THR A 75 -47.38 3.92 71.78
C THR A 75 -48.53 4.19 70.76
N ILE A 76 -49.80 3.88 71.09
CA ILE A 76 -51.04 4.23 70.34
C ILE A 76 -51.97 5.05 71.28
N PRO A 77 -52.94 5.84 70.77
CA PRO A 77 -54.33 5.38 70.94
C PRO A 77 -55.25 5.56 69.70
N HIS A 78 -56.42 4.91 69.79
CA HIS A 78 -57.32 4.61 68.68
C HIS A 78 -58.31 5.73 68.33
N HIS A 79 -58.79 5.72 67.07
CA HIS A 79 -60.22 5.88 66.80
C HIS A 79 -60.64 4.92 65.67
N LEU A 80 -61.76 4.21 65.87
CA LEU A 80 -62.43 3.37 64.86
C LEU A 80 -63.10 4.30 63.81
N ASP A 81 -63.35 3.95 62.55
CA ASP A 81 -64.21 2.83 62.16
C ASP A 81 -64.33 2.71 60.62
N ARG A 82 -64.86 1.58 60.16
CA ARG A 82 -65.61 1.40 58.89
C ARG A 82 -64.90 1.51 57.52
N ALA A 83 -64.46 0.35 57.02
CA ALA A 83 -64.34 0.06 55.57
C ALA A 83 -65.69 -0.45 55.00
N PRO A 84 -65.82 -0.93 53.73
CA PRO A 84 -64.96 -0.79 52.53
C PRO A 84 -65.71 -0.39 51.22
N ARG A 85 -64.98 -0.01 50.15
CA ARG A 85 -65.07 -0.57 48.77
C ARG A 85 -64.15 0.17 47.77
N ARG A 86 -63.78 -0.52 46.68
CA ARG A 86 -62.69 -0.19 45.72
C ARG A 86 -62.99 1.03 44.84
N PRO A 87 -61.92 1.66 44.31
CA PRO A 87 -61.82 1.73 42.84
C PRO A 87 -60.39 1.50 42.28
N GLY A 88 -60.29 1.27 40.95
CA GLY A 88 -59.12 1.62 40.16
C GLY A 88 -57.87 0.72 40.25
N ARG A 89 -57.90 -0.46 39.61
CA ARG A 89 -56.66 -1.16 39.22
C ARG A 89 -56.08 -0.46 37.98
N LEU A 90 -55.03 0.35 38.14
CA LEU A 90 -54.23 0.76 36.99
C LEU A 90 -53.49 -0.46 36.43
N GLU A 91 -53.74 -0.78 35.16
CA GLU A 91 -52.90 -1.69 34.40
C GLU A 91 -51.54 -1.00 34.13
N PRO A 92 -50.39 -1.64 34.38
CA PRO A 92 -49.10 -1.08 33.99
C PRO A 92 -48.98 -1.04 32.46
N PRO A 93 -48.28 -0.03 31.89
CA PRO A 93 -48.15 0.09 30.45
C PRO A 93 -47.45 -1.12 29.85
N VAL A 94 -48.03 -1.65 28.76
CA VAL A 94 -47.51 -2.79 28.00
C VAL A 94 -46.06 -2.50 27.57
N PRO A 95 -45.08 -3.37 27.88
CA PRO A 95 -43.71 -3.16 27.44
C PRO A 95 -43.63 -3.21 25.91
N PRO A 96 -42.82 -2.36 25.25
CA PRO A 96 -42.66 -2.41 23.80
C PRO A 96 -42.16 -3.79 23.35
N PRO A 97 -42.57 -4.26 22.16
CA PRO A 97 -42.35 -5.65 21.75
C PRO A 97 -40.87 -6.02 21.80
N SER A 98 -40.60 -7.13 22.49
CA SER A 98 -39.27 -7.61 22.86
C SER A 98 -38.25 -7.43 21.74
N ARG A 99 -37.37 -6.43 21.93
CA ARG A 99 -36.25 -6.09 21.04
C ARG A 99 -35.46 -7.39 20.83
N ARG A 100 -35.58 -8.00 19.64
CA ARG A 100 -35.02 -9.33 19.36
C ARG A 100 -33.56 -9.33 19.76
N LEU A 101 -33.16 -10.20 20.70
CA LEU A 101 -31.76 -10.34 21.11
C LEU A 101 -30.97 -10.99 19.97
N CYS A 102 -30.63 -10.18 18.96
CA CYS A 102 -29.51 -10.44 18.08
C CYS A 102 -28.26 -10.57 18.97
N PRO A 103 -27.59 -11.74 19.04
CA PRO A 103 -26.39 -11.88 19.84
C PRO A 103 -25.34 -10.90 19.32
N ALA A 104 -24.49 -10.37 20.19
CA ALA A 104 -23.67 -9.18 19.87
C ALA A 104 -22.71 -9.34 18.66
N ASN A 105 -22.46 -10.57 18.21
CA ASN A 105 -21.65 -10.91 17.04
C ASN A 105 -22.48 -11.14 15.75
N LYS A 106 -23.81 -11.20 15.86
CA LYS A 106 -24.78 -11.28 14.75
C LYS A 106 -25.67 -10.03 14.76
N ALA A 107 -25.04 -8.88 14.56
CA ALA A 107 -25.67 -7.64 14.12
C ALA A 107 -26.73 -7.89 13.02
N ALA A 108 -27.78 -7.06 12.94
CA ALA A 108 -28.78 -7.10 11.86
C ALA A 108 -28.14 -6.78 10.49
N LEU A 109 -27.66 -7.82 9.83
CA LEU A 109 -26.94 -7.76 8.56
C LEU A 109 -27.91 -7.65 7.39
N GLY A 110 -27.46 -7.09 6.27
CA GLY A 110 -28.19 -7.18 5.00
C GLY A 110 -28.16 -8.62 4.46
N PRO A 111 -27.03 -9.11 3.96
CA PRO A 111 -26.85 -10.52 3.64
C PRO A 111 -26.64 -11.36 4.93
N PRO A 112 -27.26 -12.56 5.05
CA PRO A 112 -27.17 -13.34 6.28
C PRO A 112 -25.72 -13.74 6.65
N PRO A 113 -25.32 -13.65 7.94
CA PRO A 113 -23.94 -13.82 8.39
C PRO A 113 -23.32 -15.16 8.01
N GLU A 114 -24.12 -16.22 8.08
CA GLU A 114 -23.69 -17.62 7.95
C GLU A 114 -23.26 -17.98 6.53
N THR A 115 -23.48 -17.12 5.53
CA THR A 115 -23.09 -17.45 4.15
C THR A 115 -21.58 -17.34 3.96
N ARG A 116 -21.01 -18.24 3.15
CA ARG A 116 -19.60 -18.12 2.72
C ARG A 116 -19.32 -16.79 1.99
N LYS A 117 -20.34 -16.17 1.36
CA LYS A 117 -20.20 -14.88 0.66
C LYS A 117 -19.95 -13.73 1.63
N SER A 118 -20.78 -13.59 2.67
CA SER A 118 -20.62 -12.55 3.72
C SER A 118 -19.26 -12.66 4.42
N GLN A 119 -18.83 -13.87 4.75
CA GLN A 119 -17.52 -14.07 5.39
C GLN A 119 -16.35 -13.72 4.46
N LEU A 120 -16.39 -14.13 3.18
CA LEU A 120 -15.35 -13.74 2.20
C LEU A 120 -15.26 -12.22 2.02
N ILE A 121 -16.39 -11.51 1.96
CA ILE A 121 -16.39 -10.04 1.84
C ILE A 121 -15.70 -9.40 3.06
N ARG A 122 -16.05 -9.83 4.29
CA ARG A 122 -15.38 -9.36 5.51
C ARG A 122 -13.87 -9.63 5.51
N THR A 123 -13.46 -10.83 5.14
CA THR A 123 -12.03 -11.18 5.07
C THR A 123 -11.31 -10.28 4.06
N TYR A 124 -11.91 -10.04 2.89
CA TYR A 124 -11.33 -9.17 1.88
C TYR A 124 -11.35 -7.68 2.25
N THR A 125 -12.38 -7.15 2.93
CA THR A 125 -12.35 -5.75 3.42
C THR A 125 -11.35 -5.58 4.55
N SER A 126 -11.20 -6.57 5.45
CA SER A 126 -10.12 -6.53 6.44
C SER A 126 -8.73 -6.57 5.81
N LEU A 127 -8.53 -7.44 4.80
CA LEU A 127 -7.28 -7.57 4.06
C LEU A 127 -6.91 -6.26 3.36
N LEU A 128 -7.85 -5.66 2.61
CA LEU A 128 -7.64 -4.40 1.89
C LEU A 128 -7.31 -3.21 2.79
N ARG A 129 -7.81 -3.22 4.05
CA ARG A 129 -7.52 -2.16 5.03
C ARG A 129 -6.23 -2.39 5.82
N THR A 130 -5.76 -3.62 5.99
CA THR A 130 -4.56 -3.93 6.78
C THR A 130 -3.30 -4.16 5.93
N THR A 131 -3.44 -4.47 4.64
CA THR A 131 -2.30 -4.84 3.78
C THR A 131 -2.02 -3.73 2.76
N PRO A 132 -0.88 -3.02 2.88
CA PRO A 132 -0.58 -1.90 1.99
C PRO A 132 -0.09 -2.37 0.61
N LEU A 133 0.36 -3.62 0.44
CA LEU A 133 0.86 -4.11 -0.84
C LEU A 133 0.26 -5.48 -1.22
N ILE A 134 -0.35 -5.52 -2.40
CA ILE A 134 -1.00 -6.70 -2.97
C ILE A 134 -0.60 -6.82 -4.44
N LEU A 135 -0.07 -7.97 -4.87
CA LEU A 135 0.20 -8.24 -6.28
C LEU A 135 -0.83 -9.21 -6.85
N PHE A 136 -1.40 -8.89 -8.02
CA PHE A 136 -2.42 -9.69 -8.69
C PHE A 136 -1.81 -10.58 -9.77
N PHE A 137 -2.06 -11.87 -9.65
CA PHE A 137 -1.67 -12.90 -10.62
C PHE A 137 -2.91 -13.52 -11.25
N GLN A 138 -2.98 -13.54 -12.57
CA GLN A 138 -3.94 -14.40 -13.28
C GLN A 138 -3.40 -15.84 -13.25
N HIS A 139 -4.27 -16.81 -12.96
CA HIS A 139 -3.86 -18.20 -12.78
C HIS A 139 -4.70 -19.16 -13.62
N SER A 140 -4.05 -19.96 -14.48
CA SER A 140 -4.75 -20.88 -15.39
C SER A 140 -4.63 -22.33 -14.92
N ASN A 141 -5.71 -22.89 -14.36
CA ASN A 141 -5.85 -24.32 -14.05
C ASN A 141 -4.62 -24.98 -13.36
N LEU A 142 -4.20 -24.42 -12.22
CA LEU A 142 -3.16 -25.02 -11.39
C LEU A 142 -3.71 -26.15 -10.51
N THR A 143 -2.91 -27.21 -10.36
CA THR A 143 -3.20 -28.34 -9.45
C THR A 143 -2.79 -28.02 -8.00
N ALA A 144 -3.24 -28.86 -7.05
CA ALA A 144 -2.86 -28.71 -5.64
C ALA A 144 -1.33 -28.87 -5.43
N ASP A 145 -0.72 -29.81 -6.14
CA ASP A 145 0.72 -30.09 -6.06
C ASP A 145 1.53 -28.90 -6.59
N GLU A 146 1.12 -28.33 -7.73
CA GLU A 146 1.69 -27.11 -8.32
C GLU A 146 1.64 -25.93 -7.35
N TRP A 147 0.51 -25.70 -6.68
CA TRP A 147 0.40 -24.68 -5.63
C TRP A 147 1.30 -24.97 -4.43
N SER A 148 1.48 -26.25 -4.05
CA SER A 148 2.33 -26.63 -2.92
C SER A 148 3.82 -26.41 -3.21
N ALA A 149 4.29 -26.80 -4.40
CA ALA A 149 5.65 -26.58 -4.87
C ALA A 149 5.95 -25.08 -4.98
N LEU A 150 5.05 -24.30 -5.59
CA LEU A 150 5.21 -22.85 -5.71
C LEU A 150 5.32 -22.15 -4.35
N ARG A 151 4.46 -22.50 -3.38
CA ARG A 151 4.50 -21.94 -2.02
C ARG A 151 5.77 -22.34 -1.27
N ARG A 152 6.28 -23.57 -1.47
CA ARG A 152 7.55 -24.05 -0.91
C ARG A 152 8.72 -23.17 -1.38
N GLU A 153 8.86 -22.96 -2.68
CA GLU A 153 9.94 -22.12 -3.23
C GLU A 153 9.77 -20.64 -2.85
N LEU A 154 8.55 -20.10 -2.86
CA LEU A 154 8.23 -18.75 -2.44
C LEU A 154 8.66 -18.51 -0.98
N ASN A 155 8.20 -19.35 -0.06
CA ASN A 155 8.55 -19.25 1.36
C ASN A 155 10.07 -19.38 1.60
N ALA A 156 10.75 -20.25 0.85
CA ALA A 156 12.21 -20.37 0.90
C ALA A 156 12.93 -19.09 0.42
N SER A 157 12.43 -18.44 -0.64
CA SER A 157 13.00 -17.17 -1.12
C SER A 157 12.76 -16.00 -0.17
N LEU A 158 11.60 -15.95 0.47
CA LEU A 158 11.29 -14.89 1.43
C LEU A 158 12.11 -15.06 2.71
N ALA A 159 12.22 -16.28 3.23
CA ALA A 159 13.10 -16.59 4.37
C ALA A 159 14.58 -16.25 4.09
N ALA A 160 15.03 -16.36 2.83
CA ALA A 160 16.38 -15.95 2.41
C ALA A 160 16.51 -14.44 2.08
N ALA A 161 15.41 -13.69 2.12
CA ALA A 161 15.35 -12.26 1.78
C ALA A 161 14.97 -11.37 2.97
N THR A 162 14.52 -11.94 4.09
CA THR A 162 14.33 -11.24 5.36
C THR A 162 15.65 -10.60 5.79
N PRO A 163 15.79 -9.26 5.81
CA PRO A 163 16.96 -8.63 6.40
C PRO A 163 16.90 -8.76 7.93
N GLU A 164 18.05 -8.93 8.57
CA GLU A 164 18.10 -9.05 10.04
C GLU A 164 17.54 -7.78 10.70
N GLY A 165 16.40 -7.91 11.39
CA GLY A 165 15.72 -6.81 12.08
C GLY A 165 14.47 -6.23 11.40
N SER A 166 13.99 -6.75 10.27
CA SER A 166 12.70 -6.28 9.72
C SER A 166 11.50 -6.73 10.57
N ALA A 167 10.56 -5.81 10.81
CA ALA A 167 9.32 -6.07 11.55
C ALA A 167 8.27 -6.94 10.80
N VAL A 168 8.65 -7.54 9.67
CA VAL A 168 7.82 -8.46 8.89
C VAL A 168 8.60 -9.75 8.68
N ASP A 169 8.02 -10.87 9.11
CA ASP A 169 8.51 -12.20 8.77
C ASP A 169 8.07 -12.58 7.36
N GLY A 170 8.94 -13.23 6.59
CA GLY A 170 8.60 -13.84 5.30
C GLY A 170 7.51 -14.93 5.35
N ARG A 171 6.98 -15.25 6.55
CA ARG A 171 5.85 -16.16 6.79
C ARG A 171 4.49 -15.47 6.69
N ASP A 172 4.42 -14.16 6.96
CA ASP A 172 3.18 -13.39 6.91
C ASP A 172 2.79 -13.04 5.47
N VAL A 173 3.76 -13.06 4.56
CA VAL A 173 3.54 -12.95 3.12
C VAL A 173 3.01 -14.28 2.60
N HIS A 174 1.87 -14.27 1.92
CA HIS A 174 1.20 -15.49 1.52
C HIS A 174 0.38 -15.34 0.23
N LEU A 175 0.31 -16.43 -0.53
CA LEU A 175 -0.29 -16.49 -1.87
C LEU A 175 -1.69 -17.12 -1.80
N GLN A 176 -2.72 -16.28 -1.85
CA GLN A 176 -4.13 -16.67 -1.79
C GLN A 176 -4.79 -16.69 -3.18
N VAL A 177 -5.72 -17.61 -3.39
CA VAL A 177 -6.65 -17.55 -4.55
C VAL A 177 -7.84 -16.67 -4.16
N LEU A 178 -8.13 -15.64 -4.97
CA LEU A 178 -9.23 -14.71 -4.71
C LEU A 178 -10.50 -15.11 -5.46
N ARG A 179 -11.66 -14.82 -4.85
CA ARG A 179 -12.95 -14.87 -5.54
C ARG A 179 -13.30 -13.50 -6.08
N THR A 180 -12.88 -13.20 -7.31
CA THR A 180 -13.03 -11.90 -8.00
C THR A 180 -14.36 -11.19 -7.77
N ARG A 181 -15.50 -11.85 -7.98
CA ARG A 181 -16.83 -11.24 -7.76
C ARG A 181 -17.07 -10.73 -6.33
N MET A 182 -16.47 -11.34 -5.31
CA MET A 182 -16.59 -10.89 -3.91
C MET A 182 -15.49 -9.88 -3.55
N PHE A 183 -14.31 -10.03 -4.14
CA PHE A 183 -13.20 -9.09 -3.98
C PHE A 183 -13.50 -7.72 -4.62
N ASN A 184 -14.17 -7.69 -5.77
CA ASN A 184 -14.66 -6.46 -6.41
C ASN A 184 -15.63 -5.68 -5.49
N VAL A 185 -16.58 -6.38 -4.85
CA VAL A 185 -17.46 -5.77 -3.83
C VAL A 185 -16.69 -5.28 -2.61
N ALA A 186 -15.65 -6.01 -2.18
CA ALA A 186 -14.80 -5.60 -1.07
C ALA A 186 -13.96 -4.35 -1.40
N LEU A 187 -13.47 -4.19 -2.62
CA LEU A 187 -12.80 -2.96 -3.09
C LEU A 187 -13.75 -1.77 -3.06
N LYS A 188 -14.97 -1.92 -3.62
CA LYS A 188 -16.01 -0.88 -3.55
C LYS A 188 -16.28 -0.43 -2.10
N LEU A 189 -16.38 -1.38 -1.16
CA LEU A 189 -16.56 -1.11 0.27
C LEU A 189 -15.32 -0.57 0.99
N ALA A 190 -14.12 -0.77 0.44
CA ALA A 190 -12.88 -0.25 1.01
C ALA A 190 -12.61 1.21 0.59
N GLU A 191 -13.05 1.61 -0.61
CA GLU A 191 -12.76 2.94 -1.17
C GLU A 191 -13.90 3.96 -0.99
N PHE A 192 -15.17 3.54 -1.05
CA PHE A 192 -16.31 4.48 -1.10
C PHE A 192 -17.21 4.48 0.13
N TYR A 193 -17.00 3.56 1.08
CA TYR A 193 -17.88 3.40 2.24
C TYR A 193 -17.23 3.90 3.53
N ASP A 194 -17.58 5.13 3.90
CA ASP A 194 -17.17 5.74 5.17
C ASP A 194 -18.16 5.44 6.31
N PRO A 195 -17.70 4.82 7.42
CA PRO A 195 -18.58 4.50 8.53
C PRO A 195 -19.04 5.75 9.30
N GLU A 196 -18.27 6.84 9.32
CA GLU A 196 -18.69 8.06 10.03
C GLU A 196 -19.83 8.79 9.31
N VAL A 197 -19.79 8.86 7.97
CA VAL A 197 -20.88 9.43 7.16
C VAL A 197 -22.15 8.59 7.32
N ALA A 198 -22.03 7.26 7.33
CA ALA A 198 -23.17 6.40 7.53
C ALA A 198 -23.76 6.49 8.96
N LYS A 199 -22.95 6.70 10.02
CA LYS A 199 -23.48 6.99 11.38
C LYS A 199 -24.34 8.26 11.43
N ALA A 200 -23.99 9.28 10.63
CA ALA A 200 -24.71 10.55 10.60
C ALA A 200 -26.06 10.49 9.84
N LYS A 201 -26.31 9.46 9.03
CA LYS A 201 -27.57 9.30 8.29
C LYS A 201 -28.71 8.89 9.21
N ALA A 202 -29.75 9.72 9.27
CA ALA A 202 -30.99 9.39 9.98
C ALA A 202 -31.67 8.17 9.32
N GLY A 203 -31.87 7.10 10.11
CA GLY A 203 -32.48 5.83 9.66
C GLY A 203 -31.63 4.58 9.90
N VAL A 204 -30.35 4.72 10.28
CA VAL A 204 -29.50 3.54 10.57
C VAL A 204 -30.02 2.74 11.76
N GLN A 205 -30.23 1.44 11.53
CA GLN A 205 -30.63 0.50 12.58
C GLN A 205 -29.62 0.53 13.73
N THR A 206 -30.08 0.71 14.96
CA THR A 206 -29.22 0.76 16.15
C THR A 206 -29.33 -0.53 16.96
N GLY A 207 -28.24 -1.29 16.97
CA GLY A 207 -28.11 -2.52 17.74
C GLY A 207 -27.67 -2.28 19.18
N THR A 208 -27.46 -3.36 19.93
CA THR A 208 -27.11 -3.32 21.37
C THR A 208 -25.76 -2.64 21.66
N ARG A 209 -24.87 -2.54 20.67
CA ARG A 209 -23.53 -1.91 20.78
C ARG A 209 -23.40 -0.59 19.99
N GLY A 210 -24.51 0.01 19.57
CA GLY A 210 -24.53 1.28 18.82
C GLY A 210 -25.03 1.16 17.38
N PRO A 211 -24.82 2.19 16.55
CA PRO A 211 -25.29 2.23 15.16
C PRO A 211 -24.60 1.14 14.33
N LEU A 212 -25.35 0.52 13.43
CA LEU A 212 -24.93 -0.72 12.81
C LEU A 212 -24.20 -0.50 11.48
N VAL A 213 -22.95 0.00 11.56
CA VAL A 213 -22.28 0.66 10.42
C VAL A 213 -21.09 -0.13 9.85
N HIS A 214 -21.09 -1.45 10.04
CA HIS A 214 -20.07 -2.35 9.50
C HIS A 214 -20.30 -2.66 8.01
N ASP A 215 -19.28 -3.20 7.33
CA ASP A 215 -19.24 -3.43 5.87
C ASP A 215 -20.37 -4.29 5.27
N LEU A 216 -21.10 -5.04 6.09
CA LEU A 216 -22.24 -5.89 5.69
C LEU A 216 -23.60 -5.39 6.20
N SER A 217 -23.64 -4.16 6.72
CA SER A 217 -24.87 -3.52 7.14
C SER A 217 -25.81 -3.23 5.96
N MET A 218 -27.11 -3.05 6.25
CA MET A 218 -28.04 -2.53 5.25
C MET A 218 -27.61 -1.15 4.73
N ALA A 219 -27.05 -0.30 5.58
CA ALA A 219 -26.55 1.02 5.18
C ALA A 219 -25.39 0.93 4.16
N ALA A 220 -24.46 -0.01 4.35
CA ALA A 220 -23.39 -0.28 3.39
C ALA A 220 -23.94 -0.86 2.07
N TYR A 221 -24.93 -1.75 2.15
CA TYR A 221 -25.57 -2.33 0.97
C TYR A 221 -26.33 -1.26 0.16
N GLU A 222 -27.16 -0.45 0.80
CA GLU A 222 -27.93 0.64 0.17
C GLU A 222 -27.01 1.70 -0.43
N ALA A 223 -25.93 2.08 0.26
CA ALA A 223 -24.94 3.02 -0.27
C ALA A 223 -24.23 2.51 -1.53
N MET A 224 -23.96 1.20 -1.63
CA MET A 224 -23.19 0.62 -2.75
C MET A 224 -24.05 -0.03 -3.85
N LYS A 225 -25.36 -0.21 -3.64
CA LYS A 225 -26.27 -0.88 -4.59
C LYS A 225 -26.44 -0.07 -5.87
N ASP A 226 -26.70 1.22 -5.72
CA ASP A 226 -26.99 2.14 -6.83
C ASP A 226 -25.76 3.02 -7.17
N PHE A 227 -24.57 2.65 -6.66
CA PHE A 227 -23.31 3.39 -6.84
C PHE A 227 -22.51 2.90 -8.05
N GLU A 228 -22.47 3.76 -9.07
CA GLU A 228 -21.52 3.70 -10.17
C GLU A 228 -20.21 4.38 -9.74
N ALA A 229 -19.09 3.70 -9.98
CA ALA A 229 -17.78 4.18 -9.54
C ALA A 229 -17.23 5.21 -10.54
N PRO A 230 -16.67 6.35 -10.08
CA PRO A 230 -15.96 7.29 -10.96
C PRO A 230 -14.81 6.61 -11.70
N GLU A 231 -14.62 6.94 -12.98
CA GLU A 231 -13.57 6.34 -13.82
C GLU A 231 -12.14 6.69 -13.35
N ASP A 232 -11.97 7.80 -12.63
CA ASP A 232 -10.69 8.25 -12.06
C ASP A 232 -10.24 7.47 -10.82
N SER A 233 -11.06 6.57 -10.27
CA SER A 233 -10.78 5.91 -8.98
C SER A 233 -9.85 4.69 -9.10
N ALA A 234 -9.14 4.36 -8.02
CA ALA A 234 -8.30 3.15 -7.96
C ALA A 234 -9.08 1.85 -8.25
N TYR A 235 -10.33 1.75 -7.77
CA TYR A 235 -11.25 0.68 -8.16
C TYR A 235 -11.46 0.58 -9.68
N ALA A 236 -11.64 1.69 -10.39
CA ALA A 236 -11.87 1.67 -11.84
C ALA A 236 -10.63 1.12 -12.59
N GLN A 237 -9.43 1.49 -12.15
CA GLN A 237 -8.16 0.98 -12.70
C GLN A 237 -7.90 -0.50 -12.35
N ILE A 238 -8.24 -0.96 -11.14
CA ILE A 238 -8.09 -2.37 -10.72
C ILE A 238 -9.17 -3.29 -11.34
N SER A 239 -10.38 -2.79 -11.58
CA SER A 239 -11.53 -3.61 -12.01
C SER A 239 -11.26 -4.45 -13.28
N PRO A 240 -10.64 -3.92 -14.36
CA PRO A 240 -10.22 -4.71 -15.52
C PRO A 240 -9.24 -5.84 -15.19
N LEU A 241 -8.34 -5.65 -14.23
CA LEU A 241 -7.34 -6.64 -13.80
C LEU A 241 -7.97 -7.83 -13.06
N LEU A 242 -9.21 -7.67 -12.58
CA LEU A 242 -9.98 -8.70 -11.86
C LEU A 242 -10.88 -9.54 -12.78
N CYS A 243 -10.70 -9.46 -14.09
CA CYS A 243 -11.41 -10.27 -15.08
C CYS A 243 -10.82 -11.69 -15.18
N GLY A 244 -11.40 -12.64 -14.42
CA GLY A 244 -11.12 -14.07 -14.55
C GLY A 244 -10.77 -14.78 -13.23
N PRO A 245 -9.98 -15.87 -13.27
CA PRO A 245 -9.39 -16.48 -12.09
C PRO A 245 -8.11 -15.75 -11.66
N THR A 246 -8.14 -15.10 -10.49
CA THR A 246 -7.02 -14.30 -9.96
C THR A 246 -6.58 -14.79 -8.58
N ALA A 247 -5.27 -14.81 -8.36
CA ALA A 247 -4.63 -14.97 -7.07
C ALA A 247 -4.02 -13.64 -6.63
N ALA A 248 -3.88 -13.43 -5.33
CA ALA A 248 -3.19 -12.32 -4.74
C ALA A 248 -2.02 -12.80 -3.90
N LEU A 249 -0.84 -12.21 -4.12
CA LEU A 249 0.27 -12.26 -3.18
C LEU A 249 0.14 -11.05 -2.26
N VAL A 250 -0.04 -11.32 -0.98
CA VAL A 250 -0.39 -10.33 0.04
C VAL A 250 0.82 -10.06 0.91
N PHE A 251 1.18 -8.79 1.11
CA PHE A 251 2.29 -8.37 1.97
C PHE A 251 1.76 -7.45 3.09
N PRO A 252 2.10 -7.70 4.37
CA PRO A 252 1.61 -6.89 5.49
C PRO A 252 2.32 -5.53 5.61
N ALA A 253 3.50 -5.35 5.01
CA ALA A 253 4.15 -4.06 4.88
C ALA A 253 4.90 -3.92 3.55
N VAL A 254 5.05 -2.68 3.07
CA VAL A 254 5.78 -2.35 1.85
C VAL A 254 7.28 -2.59 2.07
N SER A 255 7.79 -3.68 1.51
CA SER A 255 9.20 -4.09 1.65
C SER A 255 9.77 -4.53 0.29
N PRO A 256 10.51 -3.64 -0.42
CA PRO A 256 11.09 -3.94 -1.72
C PRO A 256 11.95 -5.20 -1.76
N ALA A 257 12.62 -5.57 -0.66
CA ALA A 257 13.41 -6.79 -0.56
C ALA A 257 12.57 -8.08 -0.73
N HIS A 258 11.45 -8.19 0.00
CA HIS A 258 10.52 -9.32 -0.11
C HIS A 258 9.80 -9.31 -1.47
N LEU A 259 9.46 -8.12 -1.99
CA LEU A 259 8.88 -7.94 -3.32
C LEU A 259 9.86 -8.46 -4.41
N ALA A 260 11.13 -8.06 -4.36
CA ALA A 260 12.18 -8.49 -5.28
C ALA A 260 12.42 -10.01 -5.22
N ALA A 261 12.39 -10.60 -4.03
CA ALA A 261 12.51 -12.06 -3.86
C ALA A 261 11.31 -12.80 -4.49
N ALA A 262 10.10 -12.32 -4.26
CA ALA A 262 8.89 -12.88 -4.88
C ALA A 262 8.90 -12.75 -6.41
N LEU A 263 9.30 -11.59 -6.97
CA LEU A 263 9.40 -11.38 -8.42
C LEU A 263 10.43 -12.31 -9.08
N LYS A 264 11.57 -12.55 -8.43
CA LYS A 264 12.60 -13.49 -8.94
C LYS A 264 12.07 -14.91 -9.13
N ILE A 265 11.07 -15.32 -8.34
CA ILE A 265 10.40 -16.62 -8.49
C ILE A 265 9.20 -16.53 -9.44
N LEU A 266 8.25 -15.64 -9.19
CA LEU A 266 6.94 -15.66 -9.85
C LEU A 266 6.95 -15.07 -11.26
N SER A 267 7.86 -14.14 -11.54
CA SER A 267 7.93 -13.42 -12.82
C SER A 267 9.37 -12.95 -13.08
N PRO A 268 10.31 -13.89 -13.28
CA PRO A 268 11.71 -13.56 -13.50
C PRO A 268 11.85 -12.68 -14.76
N SER A 269 12.50 -11.53 -14.58
CA SER A 269 12.76 -10.57 -15.65
C SER A 269 14.23 -10.13 -15.59
N PRO A 270 15.13 -10.87 -16.25
CA PRO A 270 16.50 -10.43 -16.47
C PRO A 270 16.50 -9.08 -17.23
N PRO A 271 17.39 -8.12 -16.88
CA PRO A 271 18.50 -8.25 -15.94
C PRO A 271 18.17 -7.96 -14.46
N LYS A 272 17.09 -7.22 -14.16
CA LYS A 272 16.80 -6.71 -12.80
C LYS A 272 16.39 -7.82 -11.81
N PHE A 273 15.62 -8.80 -12.26
CA PHE A 273 15.15 -9.93 -11.44
C PHE A 273 15.58 -11.26 -12.07
N PRO A 274 16.84 -11.69 -11.88
CA PRO A 274 17.30 -12.98 -12.39
C PRO A 274 16.63 -14.13 -11.62
N ALA A 275 16.26 -15.18 -12.35
CA ALA A 275 15.74 -16.42 -11.75
C ALA A 275 16.78 -17.06 -10.80
N PRO A 276 16.37 -17.74 -9.71
CA PRO A 276 17.28 -18.45 -8.82
C PRO A 276 18.13 -19.47 -9.57
N THR A 277 19.42 -19.59 -9.23
CA THR A 277 20.31 -20.54 -9.93
C THR A 277 20.04 -21.99 -9.52
N ARG A 278 20.16 -22.92 -10.49
CA ARG A 278 19.94 -24.38 -10.28
C ARG A 278 20.72 -24.97 -9.10
N LYS A 279 21.89 -24.41 -8.79
CA LYS A 279 22.75 -24.84 -7.67
C LYS A 279 22.26 -24.37 -6.30
N LYS A 280 21.64 -23.17 -6.23
CA LYS A 280 21.15 -22.60 -4.97
C LYS A 280 19.76 -23.14 -4.63
N ASN A 281 18.86 -23.16 -5.61
CA ASN A 281 17.49 -23.64 -5.44
C ASN A 281 17.19 -24.73 -6.51
N PRO A 282 17.39 -26.02 -6.21
CA PRO A 282 17.05 -27.10 -7.14
C PRO A 282 15.52 -27.26 -7.32
N GLY A 283 14.73 -27.01 -6.27
CA GLY A 283 13.26 -27.16 -6.28
C GLY A 283 12.53 -26.25 -7.27
N TYR A 284 13.06 -25.05 -7.54
CA TYR A 284 12.57 -24.14 -8.59
C TYR A 284 12.59 -24.79 -10.00
N TYR A 285 13.47 -25.76 -10.23
CA TYR A 285 13.58 -26.47 -11.51
C TYR A 285 12.87 -27.83 -11.52
N GLU A 286 12.03 -28.11 -10.53
CA GLU A 286 11.12 -29.26 -10.53
C GLU A 286 10.00 -29.06 -11.58
N PRO A 287 9.59 -30.10 -12.34
CA PRO A 287 8.56 -29.97 -13.37
C PRO A 287 7.22 -29.44 -12.83
N GLN A 288 6.87 -29.75 -11.57
CA GLN A 288 5.69 -29.19 -10.92
C GLN A 288 5.78 -27.67 -10.76
N CYS A 289 6.91 -27.16 -10.26
CA CYS A 289 7.12 -25.73 -10.08
C CYS A 289 7.17 -24.99 -11.43
N GLN A 290 7.88 -25.54 -12.42
CA GLN A 290 7.95 -24.94 -13.76
C GLN A 290 6.59 -24.89 -14.46
N SER A 291 5.78 -25.96 -14.34
CA SER A 291 4.41 -26.00 -14.89
C SER A 291 3.50 -24.98 -14.20
N ALA A 292 3.65 -24.78 -12.89
CA ALA A 292 2.93 -23.75 -12.13
C ALA A 292 3.29 -22.33 -12.62
N LEU A 293 4.58 -22.05 -12.82
CA LEU A 293 5.07 -20.74 -13.26
C LEU A 293 4.61 -20.38 -14.67
N GLN A 294 4.56 -21.35 -15.60
CA GLN A 294 4.02 -21.13 -16.95
C GLN A 294 2.52 -20.80 -16.97
N LYS A 295 1.78 -21.18 -15.92
CA LYS A 295 0.33 -20.95 -15.75
C LYS A 295 0.00 -19.68 -14.98
N LEU A 296 1.00 -18.97 -14.46
CA LEU A 296 0.86 -17.77 -13.65
C LEU A 296 1.37 -16.54 -14.39
N LEU A 297 0.51 -15.55 -14.54
CA LEU A 297 0.82 -14.28 -15.18
C LEU A 297 0.66 -13.15 -14.16
N LEU A 298 1.73 -12.38 -13.92
CA LEU A 298 1.64 -11.13 -13.18
C LEU A 298 0.86 -10.11 -14.02
N VAL A 299 -0.26 -9.62 -13.49
CA VAL A 299 -1.13 -8.64 -14.17
C VAL A 299 -0.81 -7.22 -13.70
N GLY A 300 -0.58 -7.04 -12.40
CA GLY A 300 -0.28 -5.74 -11.79
C GLY A 300 -0.29 -5.85 -10.26
N GLY A 301 -0.38 -4.73 -9.57
CA GLY A 301 -0.48 -4.67 -8.12
C GLY A 301 -1.16 -3.40 -7.61
N ARG A 302 -1.55 -3.44 -6.33
CA ARG A 302 -1.98 -2.27 -5.54
C ARG A 302 -0.91 -2.00 -4.50
N ILE A 303 -0.46 -0.75 -4.40
CA ILE A 303 0.56 -0.32 -3.43
C ILE A 303 0.06 0.97 -2.78
N GLU A 304 -0.16 0.95 -1.46
CA GLU A 304 -0.59 2.04 -0.59
C GLU A 304 -1.92 2.74 -0.95
N GLY A 305 -2.63 2.23 -1.96
CA GLY A 305 -3.89 2.77 -2.46
C GLY A 305 -3.88 2.86 -3.99
N ASP A 306 -2.71 3.17 -4.54
CA ASP A 306 -2.46 3.35 -5.96
C ASP A 306 -2.30 2.02 -6.70
N VAL A 307 -2.52 2.09 -8.01
CA VAL A 307 -2.53 0.94 -8.93
C VAL A 307 -1.27 0.97 -9.79
N PHE A 308 -0.56 -0.15 -9.84
CA PHE A 308 0.70 -0.27 -10.56
C PHE A 308 0.65 -1.41 -11.56
N ASP A 309 1.02 -1.10 -12.80
CA ASP A 309 1.27 -2.09 -13.85
C ASP A 309 2.49 -2.95 -13.54
N VAL A 310 2.67 -4.01 -14.33
CA VAL A 310 3.82 -4.92 -14.27
C VAL A 310 5.16 -4.18 -14.25
N GLU A 311 5.29 -3.06 -14.97
CA GLU A 311 6.51 -2.25 -14.99
C GLU A 311 6.70 -1.41 -13.72
N GLY A 312 5.62 -0.83 -13.19
CA GLY A 312 5.62 -0.12 -11.91
C GLY A 312 6.00 -1.03 -10.74
N VAL A 313 5.43 -2.25 -10.70
CA VAL A 313 5.78 -3.28 -9.71
C VAL A 313 7.26 -3.66 -9.80
N LYS A 314 7.82 -3.79 -11.02
CA LYS A 314 9.25 -4.03 -11.25
C LYS A 314 10.13 -2.84 -10.86
N TRP A 315 9.62 -1.61 -10.95
CA TRP A 315 10.33 -0.42 -10.47
C TRP A 315 10.40 -0.39 -8.94
N VAL A 316 9.27 -0.59 -8.24
CA VAL A 316 9.24 -0.64 -6.76
C VAL A 316 10.12 -1.77 -6.22
N GLY A 317 10.06 -2.97 -6.83
CA GLY A 317 10.95 -4.07 -6.46
C GLY A 317 12.43 -3.84 -6.80
N GLY A 318 12.74 -2.84 -7.64
CA GLY A 318 14.09 -2.47 -8.04
C GLY A 318 14.75 -1.42 -7.14
N ILE A 319 14.05 -0.95 -6.10
CA ILE A 319 14.58 0.04 -5.15
C ILE A 319 15.59 -0.65 -4.22
N GLU A 320 16.88 -0.40 -4.46
CA GLU A 320 17.98 -0.87 -3.64
C GLU A 320 17.95 -0.22 -2.24
N GLY A 321 18.32 -0.97 -1.20
CA GLY A 321 18.27 -0.51 0.20
C GLY A 321 16.86 -0.41 0.82
N GLY A 322 15.79 -0.64 0.07
CA GLY A 322 14.42 -0.65 0.60
C GLY A 322 14.01 0.66 1.28
N LEU A 323 13.41 0.56 2.47
CA LEU A 323 12.95 1.74 3.23
C LEU A 323 14.12 2.65 3.65
N ASP A 324 15.27 2.08 3.98
CA ASP A 324 16.46 2.85 4.35
C ASP A 324 17.17 3.46 3.13
N GLY A 325 17.05 2.83 1.96
CA GLY A 325 17.43 3.43 0.67
C GLY A 325 16.61 4.68 0.35
N LEU A 326 15.29 4.61 0.51
CA LEU A 326 14.40 5.78 0.33
C LEU A 326 14.66 6.88 1.38
N ARG A 327 14.91 6.51 2.63
CA ARG A 327 15.33 7.46 3.68
C ARG A 327 16.67 8.12 3.34
N ALA A 328 17.65 7.36 2.86
CA ALA A 328 18.93 7.89 2.40
C ALA A 328 18.76 8.82 1.21
N GLN A 329 17.87 8.50 0.25
CA GLN A 329 17.56 9.38 -0.87
C GLN A 329 16.88 10.68 -0.43
N LEU A 330 15.95 10.62 0.55
CA LEU A 330 15.35 11.82 1.15
C LEU A 330 16.40 12.68 1.88
N VAL A 331 17.26 12.08 2.70
CA VAL A 331 18.38 12.77 3.37
C VAL A 331 19.34 13.37 2.34
N TYR A 332 19.63 12.67 1.25
CA TYR A 332 20.46 13.17 0.15
C TYR A 332 19.80 14.34 -0.58
N LEU A 333 18.48 14.31 -0.84
CA LEU A 333 17.76 15.44 -1.44
C LEU A 333 17.73 16.66 -0.52
N LEU A 334 17.54 16.46 0.79
CA LEU A 334 17.63 17.52 1.80
C LEU A 334 19.06 18.10 1.90
N GLN A 335 20.09 17.24 1.92
CA GLN A 335 21.48 17.66 2.02
C GLN A 335 21.97 18.35 0.74
N SER A 336 21.57 17.86 -0.45
CA SER A 336 21.90 18.49 -1.73
C SER A 336 21.18 19.82 -1.94
N ALA A 337 19.96 20.01 -1.41
CA ALA A 337 19.32 21.33 -1.37
C ALA A 337 20.11 22.31 -0.49
N GLY A 338 20.59 21.87 0.68
CA GLY A 338 21.45 22.68 1.56
C GLY A 338 22.79 23.04 0.90
N LEU A 339 23.46 22.06 0.29
CA LEU A 339 24.71 22.26 -0.45
C LEU A 339 24.51 23.13 -1.70
N GLY A 340 23.36 23.04 -2.37
CA GLY A 340 22.99 23.90 -3.50
C GLY A 340 22.90 25.37 -3.10
N LEU A 341 22.35 25.66 -1.92
CA LEU A 341 22.25 27.02 -1.41
C LEU A 341 23.61 27.58 -0.97
N THR A 342 24.46 26.78 -0.31
CA THR A 342 25.82 27.23 0.05
C THR A 342 26.70 27.41 -1.19
N THR A 343 26.64 26.52 -2.17
CA THR A 343 27.38 26.67 -3.44
C THR A 343 26.89 27.85 -4.28
N ALA A 344 25.61 28.21 -4.23
CA ALA A 344 25.11 29.43 -4.86
C ALA A 344 25.68 30.71 -4.22
N LEU A 345 25.69 30.79 -2.88
CA LEU A 345 26.28 31.91 -2.14
C LEU A 345 27.82 31.99 -2.30
N GLU A 346 28.50 30.85 -2.24
CA GLU A 346 29.95 30.76 -2.45
C GLU A 346 30.34 30.97 -3.92
N GLY A 347 29.43 30.77 -4.88
CA GLY A 347 29.64 31.05 -6.29
C GLY A 347 29.97 32.53 -6.57
N GLY A 348 29.39 33.45 -5.80
CA GLY A 348 29.70 34.88 -5.87
C GLY A 348 31.12 35.21 -5.43
N SER A 349 31.59 34.63 -4.32
CA SER A 349 32.97 34.84 -3.84
C SER A 349 34.00 34.11 -4.69
N LYS A 350 33.72 32.88 -5.14
CA LYS A 350 34.59 32.10 -6.02
C LYS A 350 34.75 32.74 -7.41
N SER A 351 33.67 33.24 -8.02
CA SER A 351 33.77 33.92 -9.32
C SER A 351 34.57 35.22 -9.25
N LEU A 352 34.38 36.01 -8.18
CA LEU A 352 35.15 37.23 -7.95
C LEU A 352 36.64 36.91 -7.66
N TRP A 353 36.92 35.89 -6.86
CA TRP A 353 38.29 35.40 -6.64
C TRP A 353 38.94 34.93 -7.94
N LEU A 354 38.29 34.07 -8.74
CA LEU A 354 38.80 33.61 -10.05
C LEU A 354 39.05 34.78 -11.02
N THR A 355 38.25 35.85 -10.96
CA THR A 355 38.44 37.04 -11.80
C THR A 355 39.67 37.85 -11.35
N LEU A 356 39.91 37.98 -10.04
CA LEU A 356 41.10 38.64 -9.50
C LEU A 356 42.37 37.81 -9.73
N GLU A 357 42.30 36.49 -9.51
CA GLU A 357 43.39 35.55 -9.76
C GLU A 357 43.75 35.53 -11.25
N GLY A 358 42.75 35.50 -12.14
CA GLY A 358 42.95 35.57 -13.60
C GLY A 358 43.58 36.89 -14.07
N ARG A 359 43.19 38.03 -13.49
CA ARG A 359 43.85 39.32 -13.75
C ARG A 359 45.28 39.35 -13.21
N ARG A 360 45.53 38.71 -12.06
CA ARG A 360 46.86 38.58 -11.49
C ARG A 360 47.76 37.74 -12.39
N THR A 361 47.31 36.58 -12.87
CA THR A 361 48.10 35.75 -13.79
C THR A 361 48.36 36.46 -15.11
N GLN A 362 47.39 37.21 -15.64
CA GLN A 362 47.60 38.05 -16.84
C GLN A 362 48.73 39.06 -16.62
N LEU A 363 48.77 39.77 -15.49
CA LEU A 363 49.85 40.72 -15.18
C LEU A 363 51.21 40.01 -14.92
N GLU A 364 51.20 38.83 -14.30
CA GLU A 364 52.41 38.02 -14.11
C GLU A 364 52.96 37.45 -15.43
N ASP A 365 52.11 37.21 -16.43
CA ASP A 365 52.54 36.72 -17.76
C ASP A 365 52.88 37.87 -18.72
N GLU A 366 52.12 38.98 -18.73
CA GLU A 366 52.49 40.23 -19.42
C GLU A 366 53.83 40.77 -18.93
N GLY A 367 54.11 40.67 -17.62
CA GLY A 367 55.41 41.03 -17.04
C GLY A 367 56.56 40.17 -17.58
N LYS A 368 56.36 38.85 -17.70
CA LYS A 368 57.36 37.91 -18.28
C LYS A 368 57.53 38.09 -19.78
N GLU A 369 56.49 38.49 -20.52
CA GLU A 369 56.62 38.87 -21.93
C GLU A 369 57.35 40.21 -22.10
N GLY A 370 57.18 41.14 -21.15
CA GLY A 370 57.95 42.38 -21.04
C GLY A 370 59.45 42.12 -20.85
N GLU A 371 59.83 41.30 -19.87
CA GLU A 371 61.23 40.93 -19.62
C GLU A 371 61.87 40.20 -20.83
N LYS A 372 61.14 39.29 -21.48
CA LYS A 372 61.61 38.60 -22.70
C LYS A 372 61.76 39.51 -23.92
N LYS A 373 61.04 40.63 -23.99
CA LYS A 373 61.28 41.67 -25.01
C LYS A 373 62.46 42.55 -24.65
N ALA A 374 62.64 42.90 -23.37
CA ALA A 374 63.75 43.71 -22.90
C ALA A 374 65.13 43.06 -23.13
N GLU A 375 65.26 41.74 -22.93
CA GLU A 375 66.48 40.99 -23.31
C GLU A 375 66.67 40.83 -24.84
N GLY A 376 65.63 41.10 -25.64
CA GLY A 376 65.67 41.06 -27.10
C GLY A 376 66.24 42.34 -27.73
N GLU A 377 65.87 43.51 -27.20
CA GLU A 377 66.29 44.82 -27.74
C GLU A 377 67.67 45.29 -27.24
N THR A 378 68.15 44.81 -26.09
CA THR A 378 69.49 45.16 -25.56
C THR A 378 70.67 44.46 -26.27
N LYS A 379 70.43 43.84 -27.43
CA LYS A 379 71.43 43.09 -28.20
C LYS A 379 71.62 43.59 -29.64
N SER A 380 71.12 44.78 -29.94
CA SER A 380 71.06 45.35 -31.31
C SER A 380 71.58 46.80 -31.44
N GLU A 381 72.41 47.27 -30.51
CA GLU A 381 73.31 48.43 -30.68
C GLU A 381 74.78 48.02 -30.52
#